data_AF-A0A8S0YHF8-F1
#
_entry.id   AF-A0A8S0YHF8-F1
#
_cell.length_a   1.000
_cell.length_b   1.000
_cell.length_c   1.000
_cell.angle_alpha   90.00
_cell.angle_beta   90.00
_cell.angle_gamma   90.00
#
_symmetry.space_group_name_H-M   'P 1'
#
loop_
_entity.id
_entity.type
_entity.pdbx_description
1 polymer ?
#
loop_
_entity_poly.entity_id
_entity_poly.type
_entity_poly.pdbx_seq_one_letter_code
_entity_poly.pdbx_strand_id
1 'polypeptide(L)'
;MGDDKVPYRLFELPKNGNKNGLYYQGMPTSTDVTYKQYSNFLNFMNKYNTVNNEGVFEFRNGKKPEEYIKFFIELFTKKDDLVLDFFMGSATTQAVAMKINRRFIGIEQMDYINTISVPRLQKVIEGEQGGISKDVNWQGGGSFVYAELFEKNTGFIKDILNAETIDDLKKVYSIMLEVGDLDFRADLSKIDWTMSFKDNQKLLIKIIDKNQLYFNYSEIDDNEVSEWLTDEEIAFNKNFYEDLEG
;
A
#
# COMPACT_ATOMS: atom_id res chain seq x y z
N MET A 1 0.50 13.45 -16.86
CA MET A 1 0.63 14.70 -16.09
C MET A 1 -0.49 15.63 -16.55
N GLY A 2 -1.53 15.75 -15.71
CA GLY A 2 -2.72 16.58 -15.89
C GLY A 2 -3.75 16.07 -16.90
N ASP A 3 -4.54 15.07 -16.51
CA ASP A 3 -5.73 14.57 -17.24
C ASP A 3 -6.95 15.50 -17.00
N ASP A 4 -6.69 16.81 -17.06
CA ASP A 4 -7.69 17.86 -16.89
C ASP A 4 -7.96 18.59 -18.21
N LYS A 5 -9.09 19.29 -18.29
CA LYS A 5 -9.50 20.01 -19.51
C LYS A 5 -8.73 21.32 -19.73
N VAL A 6 -7.66 21.60 -18.97
CA VAL A 6 -7.00 22.92 -19.01
C VAL A 6 -5.82 22.87 -19.99
N PRO A 7 -5.80 23.72 -21.03
CA PRO A 7 -4.82 23.63 -22.13
C PRO A 7 -3.43 24.21 -21.79
N TYR A 8 -3.23 24.72 -20.58
CA TYR A 8 -1.97 25.33 -20.15
C TYR A 8 -1.63 24.99 -18.70
N ARG A 9 -0.37 25.24 -18.35
CA ARG A 9 0.23 25.03 -17.03
C ARG A 9 1.05 26.27 -16.69
N LEU A 10 1.02 26.70 -15.42
CA LEU A 10 1.83 27.81 -14.96
C LEU A 10 2.99 27.34 -14.12
N PHE A 11 4.13 27.94 -14.38
CA PHE A 11 5.37 27.72 -13.66
C PHE A 11 5.93 29.07 -13.23
N GLU A 12 6.33 29.17 -11.98
CA GLU A 12 7.18 30.25 -11.51
C GLU A 12 8.62 29.80 -11.61
N LEU A 13 9.47 30.64 -12.24
CA LEU A 13 10.89 30.35 -12.39
C LEU A 13 11.57 30.26 -11.02
N PRO A 14 12.64 29.45 -10.89
CA PRO A 14 13.38 29.32 -9.65
C PRO A 14 13.86 30.69 -9.13
N LYS A 15 13.61 30.98 -7.85
CA LYS A 15 14.08 32.19 -7.16
C LYS A 15 15.23 31.84 -6.21
N ASN A 16 16.03 32.84 -5.85
CA ASN A 16 17.10 32.74 -4.83
C ASN A 16 18.15 31.64 -5.08
N GLY A 17 18.50 31.38 -6.34
CA GLY A 17 19.52 30.38 -6.68
C GLY A 17 19.05 28.92 -6.65
N ASN A 18 17.76 28.67 -6.44
CA ASN A 18 17.19 27.33 -6.57
C ASN A 18 17.27 26.81 -8.01
N LYS A 19 17.37 25.49 -8.19
CA LYS A 19 17.32 24.86 -9.52
C LYS A 19 15.89 24.67 -10.04
N ASN A 20 14.92 24.58 -9.14
CA ASN A 20 13.54 24.23 -9.44
C ASN A 20 12.58 25.39 -9.15
N GLY A 21 11.61 25.57 -10.05
CA GLY A 21 10.52 26.54 -9.94
C GLY A 21 9.29 25.98 -9.23
N LEU A 22 8.27 26.80 -9.02
CA LEU A 22 6.98 26.35 -8.47
C LEU A 22 5.99 26.07 -9.59
N TYR A 23 5.15 25.05 -9.40
CA TYR A 23 4.09 24.70 -10.32
C TYR A 23 2.73 25.15 -9.77
N TYR A 24 1.89 25.73 -10.63
CA TYR A 24 0.56 26.23 -10.29
C TYR A 24 -0.49 25.67 -11.27
N GLN A 25 -1.36 24.79 -10.77
CA GLN A 25 -2.54 24.31 -11.49
C GLN A 25 -3.65 25.35 -11.40
N GLY A 26 -4.18 25.77 -12.55
CA GLY A 26 -5.42 26.54 -12.63
C GLY A 26 -5.32 28.05 -12.46
N MET A 27 -4.13 28.67 -12.46
CA MET A 27 -4.05 30.14 -12.55
C MET A 27 -4.19 30.60 -14.03
N PRO A 28 -4.93 31.67 -14.35
CA PRO A 28 -5.01 32.21 -15.72
C PRO A 28 -3.73 32.94 -16.17
N THR A 29 -3.44 32.94 -17.47
CA THR A 29 -2.19 33.40 -18.11
C THR A 29 -2.11 34.90 -18.49
N SER A 30 -3.08 35.75 -18.14
CA SER A 30 -3.13 37.10 -18.75
C SER A 30 -3.55 38.23 -17.81
N THR A 31 -3.00 38.27 -16.60
CA THR A 31 -3.37 39.35 -15.67
C THR A 31 -2.12 39.93 -15.01
N ASP A 32 -1.90 41.24 -15.19
CA ASP A 32 -0.95 42.05 -14.40
C ASP A 32 -1.37 42.16 -12.92
N VAL A 33 -2.46 41.49 -12.57
CA VAL A 33 -3.07 41.41 -11.25
C VAL A 33 -3.03 39.96 -10.81
N THR A 34 -2.35 39.66 -9.70
CA THR A 34 -2.47 38.37 -9.02
C THR A 34 -3.85 38.27 -8.41
N TYR A 35 -4.77 37.56 -9.06
CA TYR A 35 -6.04 37.23 -8.42
C TYR A 35 -5.75 36.24 -7.28
N LYS A 36 -6.17 36.58 -6.05
CA LYS A 36 -6.29 35.57 -5.00
C LYS A 36 -7.14 34.44 -5.58
N GLN A 37 -6.62 33.22 -5.52
CA GLN A 37 -7.38 32.03 -5.87
C GLN A 37 -8.75 32.15 -5.21
N TYR A 38 -9.83 31.87 -5.95
CA TYR A 38 -11.16 31.75 -5.33
C TYR A 38 -10.98 30.84 -4.11
N SER A 39 -11.52 31.25 -2.97
CA SER A 39 -11.44 30.45 -1.74
C SER A 39 -12.32 29.22 -1.91
N ASN A 40 -11.92 28.27 -2.77
CA ASN A 40 -12.22 26.88 -2.51
C ASN A 40 -11.35 26.48 -1.32
N PHE A 41 -11.98 25.86 -0.33
CA PHE A 41 -11.63 25.97 1.09
C PHE A 41 -10.22 25.46 1.49
N LEU A 42 -9.47 24.84 0.58
CA LEU A 42 -8.20 24.15 0.88
C LEU A 42 -7.20 24.29 -0.28
N ASN A 43 -6.03 24.89 0.00
CA ASN A 43 -4.91 24.98 -0.94
C ASN A 43 -3.67 24.28 -0.38
N PHE A 44 -3.35 23.11 -0.93
CA PHE A 44 -2.16 22.31 -0.57
C PHE A 44 -1.06 22.36 -1.63
N MET A 45 -1.13 23.29 -2.60
CA MET A 45 -0.18 23.32 -3.73
C MET A 45 1.27 23.41 -3.27
N ASN A 46 1.55 24.31 -2.32
CA ASN A 46 2.89 24.45 -1.77
C ASN A 46 3.39 23.15 -1.11
N LYS A 47 2.51 22.45 -0.40
CA LYS A 47 2.84 21.19 0.28
C LYS A 47 3.15 20.08 -0.72
N TYR A 48 2.42 20.00 -1.83
CA TYR A 48 2.76 19.10 -2.93
C TYR A 48 4.08 19.44 -3.61
N ASN A 49 4.42 20.73 -3.76
CA ASN A 49 5.70 21.14 -4.34
C ASN A 49 6.91 20.84 -3.43
N THR A 50 6.71 20.70 -2.11
CA THR A 50 7.78 20.46 -1.13
C THR A 50 7.76 19.07 -0.49
N VAL A 51 6.84 18.19 -0.90
CA VAL A 51 6.59 16.89 -0.25
C VAL A 51 7.80 15.96 -0.24
N ASN A 52 8.73 16.14 -1.18
CA ASN A 52 9.93 15.32 -1.33
C ASN A 52 10.84 15.37 -0.10
N ASN A 53 10.76 16.44 0.68
CA ASN A 53 11.54 16.63 1.91
C ASN A 53 10.81 16.11 3.17
N GLU A 54 9.57 15.62 3.04
CA GLU A 54 8.83 15.10 4.17
C GLU A 54 9.24 13.66 4.47
N GLY A 55 9.31 13.31 5.75
CA GLY A 55 9.68 11.98 6.20
C GLY A 55 11.14 11.64 5.92
N VAL A 56 11.41 10.35 5.79
CA VAL A 56 12.78 9.80 5.85
C VAL A 56 13.38 9.58 4.47
N PHE A 57 12.53 9.23 3.51
CA PHE A 57 12.94 8.86 2.18
C PHE A 57 12.60 9.99 1.23
N GLU A 58 13.59 10.40 0.44
CA GLU A 58 13.38 11.35 -0.65
C GLU A 58 12.61 10.68 -1.78
N PHE A 59 11.28 10.73 -1.71
CA PHE A 59 10.44 10.42 -2.85
C PHE A 59 10.39 11.62 -3.77
N ARG A 60 11.00 11.52 -4.94
CA ARG A 60 10.93 12.61 -5.94
C ARG A 60 9.50 12.91 -6.40
N ASN A 61 8.62 11.90 -6.38
CA ASN A 61 7.22 11.98 -6.79
C ASN A 61 6.38 10.93 -6.05
N GLY A 62 5.06 11.13 -5.97
CA GLY A 62 4.08 10.09 -5.60
C GLY A 62 3.64 10.07 -4.13
N LYS A 63 4.43 10.63 -3.22
CA LYS A 63 4.06 10.76 -1.81
C LYS A 63 2.94 11.81 -1.61
N LYS A 64 1.99 11.51 -0.74
CA LYS A 64 0.99 12.48 -0.27
C LYS A 64 1.59 13.32 0.87
N PRO A 65 1.40 14.66 0.90
CA PRO A 65 1.84 15.49 2.00
C PRO A 65 1.15 15.13 3.31
N GLU A 66 1.88 15.12 4.42
CA GLU A 66 1.32 14.81 5.74
C GLU A 66 0.26 15.80 6.17
N GLU A 67 0.41 17.09 5.86
CA GLU A 67 -0.58 18.12 6.21
C GLU A 67 -1.91 17.94 5.49
N TYR A 68 -1.86 17.47 4.24
CA TYR A 68 -3.06 17.12 3.46
C TYR A 68 -3.82 15.98 4.14
N ILE A 69 -3.10 14.94 4.57
CA ILE A 69 -3.70 13.79 5.24
C ILE A 69 -4.20 14.16 6.65
N LYS A 70 -3.45 14.95 7.40
CA LYS A 70 -3.83 15.46 8.74
C LYS A 70 -5.19 16.15 8.68
N PHE A 71 -5.36 17.04 7.70
CA PHE A 71 -6.60 17.77 7.51
C PHE A 71 -7.82 16.83 7.40
N PHE A 72 -7.75 15.79 6.56
CA PHE A 72 -8.86 14.85 6.39
C PHE A 72 -9.08 13.96 7.61
N ILE A 73 -8.00 13.47 8.23
CA ILE A 73 -8.14 12.64 9.43
C ILE A 73 -8.80 13.45 10.56
N GLU A 74 -8.36 14.69 10.80
CA GLU A 74 -8.96 15.54 11.84
C GLU A 74 -10.41 15.93 11.54
N LEU A 75 -10.77 16.07 10.26
CA LEU A 75 -12.14 16.40 9.85
C LEU A 75 -13.12 15.27 10.15
N PHE A 76 -12.69 14.01 10.01
CA PHE A 76 -13.56 12.84 10.09
C PHE A 76 -13.36 11.99 11.35
N THR A 77 -12.34 12.26 12.17
CA THR A 77 -11.99 11.42 13.32
C THR A 77 -11.64 12.23 14.57
N LYS A 78 -11.86 11.61 15.73
CA LYS A 78 -11.41 12.07 17.03
C LYS A 78 -10.13 11.33 17.44
N LYS A 79 -9.55 11.75 18.56
CA LYS A 79 -8.45 11.03 19.19
C LYS A 79 -8.88 9.57 19.45
N ASP A 80 -7.95 8.64 19.29
CA ASP A 80 -8.10 7.19 19.53
C ASP A 80 -9.01 6.43 18.53
N ASP A 81 -9.65 7.13 17.59
CA ASP A 81 -10.36 6.53 16.46
C ASP A 81 -9.41 5.73 15.55
N LEU A 82 -9.99 4.77 14.82
CA LEU A 82 -9.29 3.89 13.90
C LEU A 82 -9.33 4.42 12.46
N VAL A 83 -8.17 4.51 11.82
CA VAL A 83 -8.03 4.89 10.41
C VAL A 83 -7.56 3.69 9.58
N LEU A 84 -8.32 3.33 8.54
CA LEU A 84 -7.93 2.29 7.58
C LEU A 84 -7.38 2.92 6.30
N ASP A 85 -6.22 2.46 5.87
CA ASP A 85 -5.67 2.76 4.54
C ASP A 85 -5.13 1.47 3.90
N PHE A 86 -5.86 0.98 2.91
CA PHE A 86 -5.57 -0.25 2.20
C PHE A 86 -4.70 -0.05 0.94
N PHE A 87 -4.18 1.17 0.74
CA PHE A 87 -3.15 1.50 -0.24
C PHE A 87 -2.05 2.32 0.44
N MET A 88 -1.51 1.74 1.52
CA MET A 88 -0.62 2.40 2.48
C MET A 88 0.60 3.08 1.84
N GLY A 89 1.18 2.48 0.80
CA GLY A 89 2.34 3.04 0.10
C GLY A 89 3.47 3.36 1.06
N SER A 90 3.97 4.59 1.00
CA SER A 90 5.03 5.11 1.88
C SER A 90 4.60 5.38 3.34
N ALA A 91 3.47 4.84 3.79
CA ALA A 91 2.95 4.96 5.16
C ALA A 91 2.63 6.38 5.63
N THR A 92 2.27 7.30 4.74
CA THR A 92 1.94 8.68 5.13
C THR A 92 0.72 8.72 6.06
N THR A 93 -0.34 7.95 5.78
CA THR A 93 -1.56 7.93 6.59
C THR A 93 -1.29 7.46 8.01
N GLN A 94 -0.52 6.38 8.15
CA GLN A 94 -0.14 5.77 9.43
C GLN A 94 0.79 6.69 10.22
N ALA A 95 1.77 7.31 9.55
CA ALA A 95 2.66 8.30 10.17
C ALA A 95 1.86 9.49 10.75
N VAL A 96 0.92 10.03 9.98
CA VAL A 96 0.05 11.11 10.45
C VAL A 96 -0.84 10.62 11.60
N ALA A 97 -1.54 9.50 11.42
CA ALA A 97 -2.42 8.93 12.45
C ALA A 97 -1.69 8.79 13.80
N MET A 98 -0.47 8.23 13.80
CA MET A 98 0.35 8.10 15.00
C MET A 98 0.67 9.47 15.62
N LYS A 99 1.16 10.42 14.82
CA LYS A 99 1.53 11.77 15.28
C LYS A 99 0.37 12.55 15.91
N ILE A 100 -0.86 12.31 15.46
CA ILE A 100 -2.07 12.94 16.00
C ILE A 100 -2.89 12.00 16.90
N ASN A 101 -2.30 10.91 17.43
CA ASN A 101 -2.95 10.00 18.39
C ASN A 101 -4.24 9.35 17.87
N ARG A 102 -4.18 8.76 16.67
CA ARG A 102 -5.19 7.84 16.11
C ARG A 102 -4.58 6.45 16.01
N ARG A 103 -5.43 5.43 16.08
CA ARG A 103 -5.05 4.05 15.73
C ARG A 103 -5.15 3.87 14.23
N PHE A 104 -4.45 2.90 13.67
CA PHE A 104 -4.51 2.64 12.24
C PHE A 104 -4.43 1.16 11.89
N ILE A 105 -4.97 0.83 10.72
CA ILE A 105 -4.68 -0.40 9.98
C ILE A 105 -4.14 0.04 8.61
N GLY A 106 -2.99 -0.48 8.23
CA GLY A 106 -2.39 -0.27 6.92
C GLY A 106 -2.28 -1.59 6.18
N ILE A 107 -2.64 -1.59 4.90
CA ILE A 107 -2.46 -2.75 4.02
C ILE A 107 -1.64 -2.32 2.81
N GLU A 108 -0.64 -3.12 2.46
CA GLU A 108 0.22 -2.93 1.30
C GLU A 108 0.56 -4.30 0.72
N GLN A 109 0.57 -4.38 -0.61
CA GLN A 109 0.84 -5.61 -1.36
C GLN A 109 2.23 -5.63 -2.00
N MET A 110 2.91 -4.48 -2.04
CA MET A 110 4.19 -4.34 -2.73
C MET A 110 5.38 -4.62 -1.81
N ASP A 111 6.43 -5.22 -2.37
CA ASP A 111 7.66 -5.64 -1.67
C ASP A 111 8.43 -4.51 -0.97
N TYR A 112 8.12 -3.24 -1.29
CA TYR A 112 8.79 -2.10 -0.66
C TYR A 112 8.38 -1.88 0.80
N ILE A 113 7.41 -2.62 1.34
CA ILE A 113 6.97 -2.44 2.73
C ILE A 113 8.13 -2.50 3.74
N ASN A 114 9.05 -3.46 3.55
CA ASN A 114 10.20 -3.68 4.44
C ASN A 114 11.32 -2.65 4.27
N THR A 115 11.41 -2.01 3.09
CA THR A 115 12.48 -1.05 2.78
C THR A 115 12.04 0.40 2.95
N ILE A 116 10.73 0.67 2.89
CA ILE A 116 10.16 2.02 2.90
C ILE A 116 9.21 2.22 4.08
N SER A 117 8.14 1.43 4.13
CA SER A 117 6.98 1.74 4.96
C SER A 117 7.26 1.44 6.44
N VAL A 118 7.79 0.25 6.73
CA VAL A 118 8.24 -0.18 8.07
C VAL A 118 9.36 0.73 8.60
N PRO A 119 10.47 0.99 7.87
CA PRO A 119 11.51 1.89 8.35
C PRO A 119 11.05 3.32 8.59
N ARG A 120 10.07 3.81 7.81
CA ARG A 120 9.47 5.12 8.08
C ARG A 120 8.73 5.11 9.41
N LEU A 121 7.86 4.13 9.66
CA LEU A 121 7.08 4.06 10.90
C LEU A 121 7.98 3.89 12.13
N GLN A 122 9.05 3.12 12.02
CA GLN A 122 10.08 3.03 13.07
C GLN A 122 10.65 4.41 13.42
N LYS A 123 10.99 5.23 12.42
CA LYS A 123 11.47 6.60 12.66
C LYS A 123 10.42 7.56 13.20
N VAL A 124 9.14 7.35 12.85
CA VAL A 124 8.04 8.08 13.50
C VAL A 124 7.99 7.73 14.98
N ILE A 125 8.12 6.45 15.34
CA ILE A 125 8.20 5.99 16.74
C ILE A 125 9.44 6.59 17.45
N GLU A 126 10.58 6.69 16.76
CA GLU A 126 11.80 7.33 17.28
C GLU A 126 11.69 8.86 17.43
N GLY A 127 10.61 9.48 16.96
CA GLY A 127 10.36 10.92 17.13
C GLY A 127 10.96 11.80 16.04
N GLU A 128 11.03 11.32 14.80
CA GLU A 128 11.46 12.12 13.64
C GLU A 128 10.68 13.45 13.51
N GLN A 129 11.36 14.49 13.02
CA GLN A 129 10.90 15.89 13.05
C GLN A 129 10.47 16.47 11.69
N GLY A 130 10.20 15.61 10.71
CA GLY A 130 9.67 15.93 9.39
C GLY A 130 8.15 15.96 9.32
N GLY A 131 7.62 16.44 8.19
CA GLY A 131 6.17 16.55 7.98
C GLY A 131 5.49 17.41 9.06
N ILE A 132 4.43 16.89 9.68
CA ILE A 132 3.65 17.62 10.70
C ILE A 132 4.24 17.52 12.12
N SER A 133 5.36 16.81 12.32
CA SER A 133 5.87 16.49 13.67
C SER A 133 6.06 17.73 14.54
N LYS A 134 6.66 18.79 14.00
CA LYS A 134 6.88 20.05 14.74
C LYS A 134 5.57 20.76 15.05
N ASP A 135 4.63 20.75 14.11
CA ASP A 135 3.34 21.42 14.23
C ASP A 135 2.46 20.82 15.33
N VAL A 136 2.62 19.51 15.59
CA VAL A 136 1.88 18.78 16.63
C VAL A 136 2.72 18.46 17.85
N ASN A 137 3.95 19.00 17.94
CA ASN A 137 4.91 18.74 19.00
C ASN A 137 5.16 17.24 19.25
N TRP A 138 5.30 16.46 18.17
CA TRP A 138 5.57 15.03 18.22
C TRP A 138 6.98 14.75 18.79
N GLN A 139 7.06 13.86 19.77
CA GLN A 139 8.31 13.47 20.45
C GLN A 139 8.66 11.99 20.27
N GLY A 140 7.90 11.26 19.45
CA GLY A 140 8.01 9.81 19.34
C GLY A 140 7.07 9.05 20.27
N GLY A 141 7.16 7.72 20.21
CA GLY A 141 6.28 6.77 20.90
C GLY A 141 5.31 6.04 19.98
N GLY A 142 4.39 5.28 20.58
CA GLY A 142 3.50 4.38 19.86
C GLY A 142 4.17 3.07 19.46
N SER A 143 3.42 2.23 18.78
CA SER A 143 3.87 0.94 18.26
C SER A 143 2.97 0.53 17.09
N PHE A 144 3.40 -0.47 16.34
CA PHE A 144 2.56 -1.18 15.40
C PHE A 144 2.94 -2.66 15.42
N VAL A 145 1.99 -3.50 15.01
CA VAL A 145 2.23 -4.92 14.71
C VAL A 145 2.34 -5.06 13.20
N TYR A 146 3.34 -5.81 12.75
CA TYR A 146 3.51 -6.19 11.35
C TYR A 146 3.23 -7.69 11.23
N ALA A 147 2.37 -8.04 10.28
CA ALA A 147 2.02 -9.42 9.98
C ALA A 147 1.82 -9.55 8.47
N GLU A 148 2.11 -10.73 7.93
CA GLU A 148 1.90 -11.09 6.54
C GLU A 148 0.84 -12.20 6.45
N LEU A 149 0.14 -12.28 5.31
CA LEU A 149 -0.81 -13.36 5.08
C LEU A 149 -0.06 -14.65 4.73
N PHE A 150 -0.47 -15.77 5.32
CA PHE A 150 0.16 -17.07 5.04
C PHE A 150 -0.34 -17.64 3.71
N GLU A 151 0.58 -17.78 2.75
CA GLU A 151 0.26 -18.10 1.35
C GLU A 151 -0.18 -19.56 1.19
N LYS A 152 -1.29 -19.73 0.47
CA LYS A 152 -1.78 -21.03 -0.02
C LYS A 152 -1.65 -21.05 -1.54
N ASN A 153 -2.75 -20.92 -2.28
CA ASN A 153 -2.71 -20.90 -3.75
C ASN A 153 -1.96 -19.70 -4.36
N THR A 154 -1.65 -18.66 -3.57
CA THR A 154 -0.84 -17.53 -4.03
C THR A 154 0.53 -17.97 -4.55
N GLY A 155 1.12 -19.02 -3.97
CA GLY A 155 2.38 -19.61 -4.45
C GLY A 155 2.29 -20.04 -5.92
N PHE A 156 1.21 -20.73 -6.29
CA PHE A 156 0.98 -21.15 -7.68
C PHE A 156 0.83 -19.95 -8.63
N ILE A 157 0.18 -18.87 -8.20
CA ILE A 157 0.09 -17.65 -9.01
C ILE A 157 1.49 -17.08 -9.27
N LYS A 158 2.34 -16.99 -8.25
CA LYS A 158 3.72 -16.53 -8.40
C LYS A 158 4.51 -17.43 -9.34
N ASP A 159 4.39 -18.74 -9.20
CA ASP A 159 5.08 -19.70 -10.06
C ASP A 159 4.61 -19.61 -11.52
N ILE A 160 3.30 -19.44 -11.77
CA ILE A 160 2.75 -19.22 -13.12
C ILE A 160 3.28 -17.92 -13.73
N LEU A 161 3.39 -16.85 -12.93
CA LEU A 161 3.88 -15.55 -13.40
C LEU A 161 5.39 -15.56 -13.66
N ASN A 162 6.16 -16.34 -12.90
CA ASN A 162 7.60 -16.48 -13.04
C ASN A 162 8.02 -17.56 -14.05
N ALA A 163 7.09 -18.40 -14.52
CA ALA A 163 7.35 -19.38 -15.56
C ALA A 163 7.82 -18.71 -16.86
N GLU A 164 8.78 -19.33 -17.54
CA GLU A 164 9.31 -18.83 -18.81
C GLU A 164 8.87 -19.70 -20.00
N THR A 165 8.50 -20.96 -19.75
CA THR A 165 8.18 -21.94 -20.78
C THR A 165 6.84 -22.65 -20.53
N ILE A 166 6.25 -23.21 -21.59
CA ILE A 166 5.03 -24.03 -21.47
C ILE A 166 5.27 -25.25 -20.58
N ASP A 167 6.47 -25.83 -20.60
CA ASP A 167 6.76 -26.99 -19.76
C ASP A 167 6.85 -26.62 -18.28
N ASP A 168 7.26 -25.40 -17.94
CA ASP A 168 7.19 -24.91 -16.55
C ASP A 168 5.73 -24.74 -16.11
N LEU A 169 4.86 -24.20 -16.98
CA LEU A 169 3.43 -24.12 -16.70
C LEU A 169 2.79 -25.50 -16.46
N LYS A 170 3.21 -26.52 -17.23
CA LYS A 170 2.74 -27.90 -17.02
C LYS A 170 3.20 -28.50 -15.70
N LYS A 171 4.43 -28.21 -15.25
CA LYS A 171 4.92 -28.65 -13.93
C LYS A 171 4.07 -28.04 -12.82
N VAL A 172 3.86 -26.72 -12.86
CA VAL A 172 3.01 -26.02 -11.88
C VAL A 172 1.60 -26.59 -11.90
N TYR A 173 1.01 -26.77 -13.09
CA TYR A 173 -0.31 -27.37 -13.24
C TYR A 173 -0.41 -28.79 -12.66
N SER A 174 0.63 -29.61 -12.83
CA SER A 174 0.64 -30.98 -12.28
C SER A 174 0.61 -30.96 -10.75
N ILE A 175 1.38 -30.07 -10.13
CA ILE A 175 1.38 -29.88 -8.67
C ILE A 175 0.01 -29.34 -8.21
N MET A 176 -0.55 -28.37 -8.93
CA MET A 176 -1.88 -27.82 -8.62
C MET A 176 -2.99 -28.89 -8.63
N LEU A 177 -2.88 -29.93 -9.46
CA LEU A 177 -3.85 -31.04 -9.47
C LEU A 177 -3.71 -31.98 -8.26
N GLU A 178 -2.53 -32.08 -7.67
CA GLU A 178 -2.26 -32.96 -6.54
C GLU A 178 -2.62 -32.31 -5.21
N VAL A 179 -2.27 -31.03 -5.03
CA VAL A 179 -2.35 -30.34 -3.73
C VAL A 179 -3.06 -28.99 -3.77
N GLY A 180 -3.41 -28.47 -4.96
CA GLY A 180 -3.98 -27.14 -5.10
C GLY A 180 -5.50 -27.11 -4.96
N ASP A 181 -6.02 -26.04 -4.37
CA ASP A 181 -7.47 -25.79 -4.34
C ASP A 181 -7.93 -25.13 -5.64
N LEU A 182 -8.58 -25.90 -6.50
CA LEU A 182 -9.09 -25.42 -7.79
C LEU A 182 -10.56 -24.99 -7.67
N ASP A 183 -10.96 -23.96 -8.41
CA ASP A 183 -12.36 -23.55 -8.49
C ASP A 183 -13.18 -24.74 -9.02
N PHE A 184 -14.21 -25.16 -8.28
CA PHE A 184 -15.07 -26.28 -8.68
C PHE A 184 -15.76 -26.08 -10.03
N ARG A 185 -15.84 -24.84 -10.54
CA ARG A 185 -16.37 -24.48 -11.86
C ARG A 185 -15.31 -24.53 -12.96
N ALA A 186 -14.06 -24.78 -12.61
CA ALA A 186 -12.97 -24.92 -13.57
C ALA A 186 -13.22 -26.16 -14.44
N ASP A 187 -13.25 -25.93 -15.74
CA ASP A 187 -13.37 -27.01 -16.71
C ASP A 187 -11.97 -27.39 -17.20
N LEU A 188 -11.36 -28.39 -16.54
CA LEU A 188 -10.01 -28.86 -16.84
C LEU A 188 -9.89 -29.44 -18.27
N SER A 189 -11.01 -29.85 -18.88
CA SER A 189 -11.02 -30.35 -20.26
C SER A 189 -10.76 -29.25 -21.31
N LYS A 190 -10.87 -27.98 -20.92
CA LYS A 190 -10.59 -26.82 -21.79
C LYS A 190 -9.11 -26.44 -21.86
N ILE A 191 -8.23 -27.15 -21.15
CA ILE A 191 -6.80 -26.88 -21.21
C ILE A 191 -6.26 -27.38 -22.53
N ASP A 192 -5.94 -26.43 -23.40
CA ASP A 192 -5.28 -26.66 -24.68
C ASP A 192 -3.88 -26.06 -24.66
N TRP A 193 -2.89 -26.91 -24.40
CA TRP A 193 -1.48 -26.52 -24.35
C TRP A 193 -0.92 -26.03 -25.69
N THR A 194 -1.68 -26.14 -26.79
CA THR A 194 -1.30 -25.60 -28.10
C THR A 194 -1.60 -24.09 -28.23
N MET A 195 -2.36 -23.53 -27.30
CA MET A 195 -2.61 -22.08 -27.21
C MET A 195 -1.32 -21.29 -26.93
N SER A 196 -1.40 -19.96 -27.07
CA SER A 196 -0.26 -19.09 -26.75
C SER A 196 0.15 -19.24 -25.28
N PHE A 197 1.44 -19.02 -24.98
CA PHE A 197 1.96 -19.06 -23.61
C PHE A 197 1.16 -18.16 -22.65
N LYS A 198 0.84 -16.93 -23.09
CA LYS A 198 0.09 -15.96 -22.30
C LYS A 198 -1.36 -16.39 -22.06
N ASP A 199 -1.98 -17.09 -23.00
CA ASP A 199 -3.35 -17.59 -22.81
C ASP A 199 -3.37 -18.79 -21.87
N ASN A 200 -2.37 -19.67 -21.94
CA ASN A 200 -2.16 -20.74 -20.96
C ASN A 200 -1.95 -20.17 -19.55
N GLN A 201 -1.10 -19.15 -19.37
CA GLN A 201 -0.92 -18.47 -18.08
C GLN A 201 -2.25 -17.93 -17.52
N LYS A 202 -3.02 -17.21 -18.34
CA LYS A 202 -4.33 -16.66 -17.93
C LYS A 202 -5.32 -17.75 -17.56
N LEU A 203 -5.32 -18.88 -18.28
CA LEU A 203 -6.18 -20.01 -18.01
C LEU A 203 -5.83 -20.63 -16.65
N LEU A 204 -4.54 -20.87 -16.38
CA LEU A 204 -4.09 -21.43 -15.10
C LEU A 204 -4.43 -20.52 -13.90
N ILE A 205 -4.24 -19.21 -14.04
CA ILE A 205 -4.65 -18.25 -12.98
C ILE A 205 -6.17 -18.26 -12.78
N LYS A 206 -6.94 -18.52 -13.84
CA LYS A 206 -8.42 -18.53 -13.78
C LYS A 206 -8.98 -19.78 -13.09
N ILE A 207 -8.30 -20.93 -13.16
CA ILE A 207 -8.77 -22.17 -12.54
C ILE A 207 -8.47 -22.25 -11.04
N ILE A 208 -7.58 -21.42 -10.52
CA ILE A 208 -7.27 -21.32 -9.09
C ILE A 208 -8.49 -20.76 -8.34
N ASP A 209 -8.88 -21.38 -7.22
CA ASP A 209 -9.87 -20.80 -6.33
C ASP A 209 -9.28 -19.57 -5.61
N LYS A 210 -9.82 -18.40 -5.94
CA LYS A 210 -9.38 -17.12 -5.38
C LYS A 210 -9.80 -16.93 -3.92
N ASN A 211 -10.71 -17.75 -3.41
CA ASN A 211 -11.07 -17.74 -1.99
C ASN A 211 -10.05 -18.55 -1.15
N GLN A 212 -9.17 -19.33 -1.79
CA GLN A 212 -8.16 -20.18 -1.17
C GLN A 212 -6.73 -19.67 -1.46
N LEU A 213 -6.57 -18.36 -1.66
CA LEU A 213 -5.25 -17.75 -1.91
C LEU A 213 -4.32 -17.77 -0.68
N TYR A 214 -4.93 -17.75 0.51
CA TYR A 214 -4.26 -17.74 1.80
C TYR A 214 -4.99 -18.70 2.73
N PHE A 215 -4.28 -19.21 3.73
CA PHE A 215 -4.88 -20.05 4.76
C PHE A 215 -5.83 -19.24 5.64
N ASN A 216 -6.97 -19.82 6.01
CA ASN A 216 -7.84 -19.26 7.02
C ASN A 216 -7.28 -19.58 8.41
N TYR A 217 -7.49 -18.68 9.36
CA TYR A 217 -7.11 -18.92 10.75
C TYR A 217 -7.74 -20.20 11.32
N SER A 218 -8.93 -20.59 10.87
CA SER A 218 -9.59 -21.83 11.29
C SER A 218 -8.82 -23.11 10.92
N GLU A 219 -7.92 -23.05 9.95
CA GLU A 219 -7.08 -24.17 9.49
C GLU A 219 -5.76 -24.27 10.29
N ILE A 220 -5.50 -23.38 11.27
CA ILE A 220 -4.19 -23.29 11.95
C ILE A 220 -3.81 -24.56 12.74
N ASP A 221 -4.80 -25.29 13.25
CA ASP A 221 -4.60 -26.52 14.02
C ASP A 221 -4.65 -27.79 13.12
N ASP A 222 -4.86 -27.64 11.80
CA ASP A 222 -4.79 -28.78 10.88
C ASP A 222 -3.34 -29.26 10.77
N ASN A 223 -3.13 -30.59 10.81
CA ASN A 223 -1.79 -31.18 10.83
C ASN A 223 -0.92 -30.69 9.66
N GLU A 224 -1.50 -30.56 8.46
CA GLU A 224 -0.78 -30.11 7.26
C GLU A 224 -0.30 -28.65 7.37
N VAL A 225 -1.08 -27.78 8.03
CA VAL A 225 -0.75 -26.35 8.20
C VAL A 225 0.18 -26.13 9.38
N SER A 226 -0.09 -26.80 10.50
CA SER A 226 0.73 -26.70 11.71
C SER A 226 2.17 -27.20 11.51
N GLU A 227 2.39 -28.17 10.61
CA GLU A 227 3.74 -28.62 10.22
C GLU A 227 4.55 -27.55 9.46
N TRP A 228 3.89 -26.56 8.86
CA TRP A 228 4.54 -25.47 8.12
C TRP A 228 4.75 -24.20 8.94
N LEU A 229 4.23 -24.17 10.16
CA LEU A 229 4.33 -23.04 11.08
C LEU A 229 5.21 -23.40 12.28
N THR A 230 5.90 -22.40 12.82
CA THR A 230 6.60 -22.53 14.09
C THR A 230 5.62 -22.39 15.26
N ASP A 231 5.99 -22.96 16.42
CA ASP A 231 5.22 -22.78 17.66
C ASP A 231 5.01 -21.30 18.01
N GLU A 232 6.00 -20.44 17.68
CA GLU A 232 5.94 -18.99 17.88
C GLU A 232 4.90 -18.32 16.96
N GLU A 233 4.82 -18.72 15.69
CA GLU A 233 3.82 -18.21 14.74
C GLU A 233 2.41 -18.66 15.10
N ILE A 234 2.25 -19.91 15.54
CA ILE A 234 0.97 -20.44 16.03
C ILE A 234 0.53 -19.64 17.26
N ALA A 235 1.42 -19.47 18.24
CA ALA A 235 1.13 -18.71 19.45
C ALA A 235 0.81 -17.24 19.13
N PHE A 236 1.54 -16.61 18.21
CA PHE A 236 1.28 -15.24 17.78
C PHE A 236 -0.11 -15.10 17.16
N ASN A 237 -0.48 -15.97 16.21
CA ASN A 237 -1.80 -15.94 15.58
C ASN A 237 -2.92 -16.18 16.59
N LYS A 238 -2.74 -17.15 17.49
CA LYS A 238 -3.71 -17.40 18.58
C LYS A 238 -3.91 -16.14 19.42
N ASN A 239 -2.83 -15.55 19.93
CA ASN A 239 -2.92 -14.30 20.69
C ASN A 239 -3.54 -13.14 19.88
N PHE A 240 -3.24 -13.04 18.58
CA PHE A 240 -3.75 -11.98 17.72
C PHE A 240 -5.27 -12.06 17.49
N TYR A 241 -5.82 -13.27 17.38
CA TYR A 241 -7.25 -13.49 17.13
C TYR A 241 -8.08 -13.81 18.39
N GLU A 242 -7.48 -14.32 19.47
CA GLU A 242 -8.19 -14.69 20.72
C GLU A 242 -8.70 -13.48 21.52
N ASP A 243 -8.10 -12.29 21.36
CA ASP A 243 -8.58 -11.04 22.00
C ASP A 243 -9.97 -10.58 21.49
N LEU A 244 -10.60 -11.30 20.55
CA LEU A 244 -11.95 -11.01 20.04
C LEU A 244 -13.09 -11.57 20.92
N GLU A 245 -12.79 -12.37 21.94
CA GLU A 245 -13.80 -12.88 22.90
C GLU A 245 -13.88 -12.11 24.24
N GLY A 246 -13.19 -10.96 24.37
CA GLY A 246 -13.13 -10.12 25.58
C GLY A 246 -14.04 -8.90 25.62
#